data_AF-A0A2A5C0A9-F1
#
_entry.id   AF-A0A2A5C0A9-F1
#
_cell.length_a   1.000
_cell.length_b   1.000
_cell.length_c   1.000
_cell.angle_alpha   90.00
_cell.angle_beta   90.00
_cell.angle_gamma   90.00
#
_symmetry.space_group_name_H-M   'P 1'
#
loop_
_entity.id
_entity.type
_entity.pdbx_description
1 polymer ?
#
loop_
_entity_poly.entity_id
_entity_poly.type
_entity_poly.pdbx_seq_one_letter_code
_entity_poly.pdbx_strand_id
1 'polypeptide(L)' 'MQNKRLLTGVLLSVTLMLSACSGLEGPDEFAVLKNPPLIVPPDYHLRPPGDESDVKGAFTPQQIAKRALFGDSVQ' A
#
# COMPACT_ATOMS: atom_id res chain seq x y z
N MET A 1 3.88 -56.15 -20.12
CA MET A 1 4.97 -55.22 -19.71
C MET A 1 4.55 -53.74 -19.69
N GLN A 2 3.45 -53.34 -20.35
CA GLN A 2 2.94 -51.96 -20.35
C GLN A 2 2.58 -51.42 -18.95
N ASN A 3 1.95 -52.21 -18.09
CA ASN A 3 1.51 -51.74 -16.76
C ASN A 3 2.68 -51.38 -15.84
N LYS A 4 3.82 -52.09 -15.99
CA LYS A 4 5.04 -51.75 -15.24
C LYS A 4 5.65 -50.43 -15.71
N ARG A 5 5.60 -50.12 -17.02
CA ARG A 5 6.07 -48.84 -17.58
C ARG A 5 5.17 -47.67 -17.20
N LEU A 6 3.85 -47.90 -17.19
CA LEU A 6 2.87 -46.95 -16.66
C LEU A 6 3.10 -46.66 -15.17
N LEU A 7 3.30 -47.71 -14.36
CA LEU A 7 3.55 -47.56 -12.92
C LEU A 7 4.84 -46.79 -12.64
N THR A 8 5.93 -47.07 -13.37
CA THR A 8 7.18 -46.32 -13.22
C THR A 8 7.04 -44.87 -13.65
N GLY A 9 6.26 -44.58 -14.69
CA GLY A 9 6.00 -43.21 -15.14
C GLY A 9 5.21 -42.39 -14.12
N VAL A 10 4.18 -42.99 -13.50
CA VAL A 10 3.40 -42.37 -12.43
C VAL A 10 4.26 -42.14 -11.19
N LEU A 11 5.14 -43.08 -10.83
CA LEU A 11 6.01 -42.94 -9.68
C LEU A 11 7.02 -41.80 -9.86
N LEU A 12 7.57 -41.65 -11.07
CA LEU A 12 8.52 -40.58 -11.41
C LEU A 12 7.86 -39.19 -11.43
N SER A 13 6.60 -39.09 -11.89
CA SER A 13 5.90 -37.81 -11.90
C SER A 13 5.55 -37.33 -10.49
N VAL A 14 5.18 -38.26 -9.60
CA VAL A 14 4.89 -37.97 -8.20
C VAL A 14 6.14 -37.48 -7.46
N THR A 15 7.29 -38.11 -7.67
CA THR A 15 8.54 -37.66 -7.02
C THR A 15 8.99 -36.29 -7.50
N LEU A 16 8.80 -35.96 -8.79
CA LEU A 16 9.08 -34.61 -9.32
C LEU A 16 8.17 -33.52 -8.74
N MET A 17 6.89 -33.84 -8.47
CA MET A 17 5.94 -32.89 -7.88
C MET A 17 6.26 -32.58 -6.42
N LEU A 18 6.86 -33.52 -5.68
CA LEU A 18 7.17 -33.36 -4.25
C LEU A 18 8.46 -32.58 -3.96
N SER A 19 9.37 -32.43 -4.93
CA SER A 19 10.65 -31.74 -4.72
C SER A 19 10.59 -30.22 -4.82
N ALA A 20 9.43 -29.63 -5.08
CA ALA A 20 9.28 -28.20 -5.33
C ALA A 20 9.52 -27.27 -4.12
N CYS A 21 9.63 -27.80 -2.90
CA CYS A 21 9.64 -27.00 -1.66
C CYS A 21 10.95 -27.02 -0.87
N SER A 22 12.04 -27.58 -1.39
CA SER A 22 13.30 -27.76 -0.65
C SER A 22 14.31 -26.61 -0.78
N GLY A 23 13.92 -25.47 -1.35
CA GLY A 23 14.84 -24.37 -1.70
C GLY A 23 14.58 -23.04 -0.99
N LEU A 24 13.74 -23.01 0.05
CA LEU A 24 13.57 -21.80 0.85
C LEU A 24 14.78 -21.62 1.76
N GLU A 25 15.75 -20.84 1.31
CA GLU A 25 16.76 -20.26 2.19
C GLU A 25 16.05 -19.32 3.18
N GLY A 26 16.37 -19.46 4.47
CA GLY A 26 15.84 -18.58 5.50
C GLY A 26 16.28 -17.12 5.29
N PRO A 27 15.61 -16.15 5.91
CA PRO A 27 16.00 -14.75 5.80
C PRO A 27 17.43 -14.55 6.30
N ASP A 28 18.18 -13.67 5.62
CA ASP A 28 19.53 -13.30 6.02
C ASP A 28 19.48 -12.30 7.19
N GLU A 29 19.62 -12.82 8.41
CA GLU A 29 19.66 -12.04 9.66
C GLU A 29 20.89 -11.11 9.76
N PHE A 30 21.88 -11.25 8.86
CA PHE A 30 23.10 -10.44 8.86
C PHE A 30 23.15 -9.42 7.71
N ALA A 31 22.07 -9.30 6.93
CA ALA A 31 21.98 -8.31 5.87
C ALA A 31 21.95 -6.88 6.43
N VAL A 32 23.02 -6.12 6.19
CA VAL A 32 23.08 -4.70 6.57
C VAL A 32 22.54 -3.81 5.45
N LEU A 33 21.34 -3.25 5.65
CA LEU A 33 20.74 -2.28 4.73
C LEU A 33 21.16 -0.84 5.10
N LYS A 34 21.48 -0.04 4.08
CA LYS A 34 21.73 1.40 4.23
C LYS A 34 20.44 2.17 3.93
N ASN A 35 19.90 2.84 4.94
CA ASN A 35 18.76 3.73 4.74
C ASN A 35 19.19 5.00 3.99
N PRO A 36 18.31 5.59 3.16
CA PRO A 36 18.59 6.88 2.56
C PRO A 36 18.80 7.95 3.65
N PRO A 37 19.60 8.99 3.38
CA PRO A 37 19.80 10.07 4.33
C PRO A 37 18.45 10.75 4.61
N LEU A 38 18.18 11.00 5.90
CA LEU A 38 17.02 11.80 6.30
C LEU A 38 17.28 13.25 5.93
N ILE A 39 16.45 13.83 5.06
CA ILE A 39 16.44 15.26 4.81
C ILE A 39 15.58 15.91 5.90
N VAL A 40 16.18 16.85 6.64
CA VAL A 40 15.42 17.70 7.55
C VAL A 40 14.62 18.66 6.68
N PRO A 41 13.28 18.68 6.77
CA PRO A 41 12.48 19.66 6.04
C PRO A 41 12.88 21.07 6.51
N PRO A 42 12.79 22.08 5.64
CA PRO A 42 13.09 23.45 6.06
C PRO A 42 12.16 23.88 7.19
N ASP A 43 12.70 24.65 8.14
CA ASP A 43 11.93 25.22 9.24
C ASP A 43 10.94 26.25 8.69
N TYR A 44 9.70 25.81 8.45
CA TYR A 44 8.60 26.68 8.09
C TYR A 44 8.06 27.34 9.37
N HIS A 45 8.45 28.58 9.64
CA HIS A 45 7.78 29.43 10.63
C HIS A 45 6.46 29.99 10.10
N LEU A 46 5.64 29.14 9.47
CA LEU A 46 4.30 29.52 9.09
C LEU A 46 3.49 29.66 10.37
N ARG A 47 3.28 30.90 10.80
CA ARG A 47 2.24 31.19 11.79
C ARG A 47 0.90 30.77 11.17
N PRO A 48 0.06 30.01 11.89
CA PRO A 48 -1.34 29.89 11.52
C PRO A 48 -1.88 31.30 11.23
N PRO A 49 -2.61 31.47 10.12
CA PRO A 49 -3.12 32.77 9.77
C PRO A 49 -4.08 33.17 10.93
N GLY A 50 -3.85 34.33 11.52
CA GLY A 50 -4.56 34.74 12.76
C GLY A 50 -6.06 34.91 12.54
N ASP A 51 -6.83 35.16 13.60
CA ASP A 51 -8.29 35.29 13.52
C ASP A 51 -8.76 36.37 12.51
N GLU A 52 -7.90 37.35 12.22
CA GLU A 52 -8.11 38.45 11.26
C GLU A 52 -7.77 38.10 9.80
N SER A 53 -7.28 36.88 9.55
CA SER A 53 -6.94 36.44 8.20
C SER A 53 -8.17 35.91 7.49
N ASP A 54 -8.41 36.40 6.27
CA ASP A 54 -9.48 35.90 5.41
C ASP A 54 -9.22 34.41 5.07
N VAL A 55 -9.93 33.52 5.77
CA VAL A 55 -9.86 32.08 5.50
C VAL A 55 -10.56 31.83 4.17
N LYS A 56 -9.75 31.72 3.10
CA LYS A 56 -10.25 31.35 1.77
C LYS A 56 -11.07 30.06 1.87
N GLY A 57 -12.38 30.15 1.63
CA GLY A 57 -13.30 29.02 1.69
C GLY A 57 -14.01 28.81 3.02
N ALA A 58 -14.02 29.79 3.93
CA ALA A 58 -14.90 29.76 5.10
C ALA A 58 -16.38 29.84 4.64
N PHE A 59 -17.13 28.76 4.87
CA PHE A 59 -18.57 28.73 4.68
C PHE A 59 -19.28 28.75 6.02
N THR A 60 -20.35 29.54 6.12
CA THR A 60 -21.21 29.47 7.30
C THR A 60 -21.98 28.14 7.31
N PRO A 61 -22.37 27.62 8.48
CA PRO A 61 -23.19 26.40 8.57
C PRO A 61 -24.47 26.48 7.73
N GLN A 62 -25.06 27.66 7.61
CA GLN A 62 -26.25 27.91 6.78
C GLN A 62 -25.97 27.74 5.29
N GLN A 63 -24.80 28.21 4.80
CA GLN A 63 -24.40 28.03 3.40
C GLN A 63 -24.17 26.54 3.08
N ILE A 64 -23.57 25.80 4.01
CA ILE A 64 -23.36 24.35 3.87
C ILE A 64 -24.70 23.62 3.83
N ALA A 65 -25.62 23.95 4.74
CA ALA A 65 -26.96 23.36 4.78
C ALA A 65 -27.75 23.65 3.49
N LYS A 66 -27.72 24.91 3.01
CA LYS A 66 -28.40 25.29 1.75
C LYS A 66 -27.88 24.49 0.56
N ARG A 67 -26.55 24.35 0.43
CA ARG A 67 -25.94 23.54 -0.64
C ARG A 67 -26.31 22.07 -0.54
N ALA A 68 -26.30 21.51 0.66
CA ALA A 68 -26.65 20.10 0.89
C ALA A 68 -28.11 19.80 0.53
N LEU A 69 -29.02 20.74 0.77
CA LEU A 69 -30.45 20.57 0.51
C LEU A 69 -30.84 20.85 -0.95
N PHE A 70 -30.21 21.84 -1.59
CA PHE A 70 -30.68 22.36 -2.89
C PHE A 70 -29.65 22.24 -4.03
N GLY A 71 -28.42 21.79 -3.75
CA GLY A 71 -27.34 21.78 -4.73
C GLY A 71 -26.83 23.19 -5.09
N ASP A 72 -25.93 23.27 -6.06
CA ASP A 72 -25.28 24.53 -6.47
C ASP A 72 -26.14 25.39 -7.43
N SER A 73 -27.39 24.98 -7.73
CA SER A 73 -28.23 25.59 -8.77
C SER A 73 -29.21 26.67 -8.28
N VAL A 74 -29.22 27.00 -6.98
CA VAL A 74 -30.09 28.05 -6.42
C VAL A 74 -29.26 29.29 -6.06
N GLN A 75 -29.00 30.13 -7.07
CA GLN A 75 -28.58 31.53 -6.91
C GLN A 75 -29.78 32.40 -6.51
#